data_AF-A0A0D6M6V3-F1
#
_entry.id   AF-A0A0D6M6V3-F1
#
_cell.length_a   1.000
_cell.length_b   1.000
_cell.length_c   1.000
_cell.angle_alpha   90.00
_cell.angle_beta   90.00
_cell.angle_gamma   90.00
#
_symmetry.space_group_name_H-M   'P 1'
#
loop_
_entity.id
_entity.type
_entity.pdbx_description
1 polymer ?
#
loop_
_entity_poly.entity_id
_entity_poly.type
_entity_poly.pdbx_seq_one_letter_code
_entity_poly.pdbx_strand_id
1 'polypeptide(L)'
;MMHGAKNAGHERLKKHAQAFTNIMDDLIANLDSPDATVAPIREAGEKHVFPTRDQFGCPFRATLLDQFASAMIERTLEWGEKKDRTEITQMAWTKIVLFVCEQIKEGFHDEMKRQRRVRPRHLGHRSDYTSLSEVASHSVPRTTPEIKRFNTVDNL
;
A
#
# COMPACT_ATOMS: atom_id res chain seq x y z
N MET A 1 8.61 22.95 -15.78
CA MET A 1 9.67 22.54 -14.83
C MET A 1 9.45 23.28 -13.51
N MET A 2 8.95 22.61 -12.47
CA MET A 2 8.80 23.25 -11.16
C MET A 2 10.14 23.19 -10.41
N HIS A 3 10.85 24.31 -10.37
CA HIS A 3 11.93 24.50 -9.40
C HIS A 3 11.28 24.60 -8.01
N GLY A 4 11.19 23.48 -7.30
CA GLY A 4 10.90 23.51 -5.87
C GLY A 4 11.96 24.36 -5.16
N ALA A 5 11.59 25.03 -4.07
CA ALA A 5 12.53 25.78 -3.25
C ALA A 5 13.78 24.91 -2.98
N LYS A 6 14.98 25.49 -3.12
CA LYS A 6 16.27 24.77 -3.12
C LYS A 6 16.50 23.86 -1.89
N ASN A 7 15.66 23.98 -0.86
CA ASN A 7 15.69 23.24 0.40
C ASN A 7 14.48 22.28 0.63
N ALA A 8 13.50 22.20 -0.28
CA ALA A 8 12.26 21.45 -0.03
C ALA A 8 12.49 19.94 0.24
N GLY A 9 13.51 19.35 -0.38
CA GLY A 9 13.94 17.98 -0.09
C GLY A 9 14.47 17.82 1.34
N HIS A 10 15.38 18.72 1.76
CA HIS A 10 15.97 18.71 3.09
C HIS A 10 14.91 18.93 4.19
N GLU A 11 13.99 19.86 4.00
CA GLU A 11 12.91 20.10 4.96
C GLU A 11 11.95 18.90 5.08
N ARG A 12 11.67 18.21 3.97
CA ARG A 12 10.86 16.98 4.00
C ARG A 12 11.57 15.86 4.76
N LEU A 13 12.87 15.68 4.53
CA LEU A 13 13.68 14.70 5.25
C LEU A 13 13.71 15.01 6.75
N LYS A 14 13.97 16.28 7.11
CA LYS A 14 13.97 16.74 8.50
C LYS A 14 12.64 16.43 9.20
N LYS A 15 11.51 16.73 8.55
CA LYS A 15 10.18 16.42 9.10
C LYS A 15 9.93 14.93 9.26
N HIS A 16 10.41 14.09 8.33
CA HIS A 16 10.32 12.64 8.48
C HIS A 16 11.14 12.14 9.67
N ALA A 17 12.37 12.64 9.83
CA ALA A 17 13.21 12.29 10.97
C ALA A 17 12.53 12.69 12.29
N GLN A 18 12.01 13.92 12.40
CA GLN A 18 11.29 14.37 13.59
C GLN A 18 10.06 13.51 13.91
N ALA A 19 9.23 13.23 12.91
CA ALA A 19 8.04 12.41 13.10
C ALA A 19 8.38 10.98 13.51
N PHE A 20 9.39 10.38 12.88
CA PHE A 20 9.82 9.03 13.20
C PHE A 20 10.48 8.93 14.58
N THR A 21 11.26 9.93 14.98
CA THR A 21 11.79 10.03 16.35
C THR A 21 10.67 10.02 17.38
N ASN A 22 9.65 10.88 17.20
CA ASN A 22 8.52 10.91 18.14
C ASN A 22 7.77 9.57 18.20
N ILE A 23 7.53 8.93 17.05
CA ILE A 23 6.91 7.60 16.99
C ILE A 23 7.72 6.56 17.79
N MET A 24 9.04 6.54 17.60
CA MET A 24 9.91 5.59 18.27
C MET A 24 10.01 5.88 19.77
N ASP A 25 10.12 7.14 20.16
CA ASP A 25 10.17 7.56 21.57
C ASP A 25 8.88 7.18 22.30
N ASP A 26 7.73 7.48 21.71
CA ASP A 26 6.41 7.13 22.27
C ASP A 26 6.25 5.61 22.39
N LEU A 27 6.67 4.84 21.38
CA LEU A 27 6.62 3.37 21.44
C LEU A 27 7.53 2.81 22.52
N ILE A 28 8.79 3.25 22.57
CA ILE A 28 9.78 2.76 23.54
C ILE A 28 9.33 3.10 24.97
N ALA A 29 8.74 4.28 25.19
CA ALA A 29 8.20 4.68 26.48
C ALA A 29 6.96 3.86 26.92
N ASN A 30 6.28 3.19 25.99
CA ASN A 30 5.02 2.47 26.23
C ASN A 30 5.09 0.98 25.81
N LEU A 31 6.27 0.34 25.85
CA LEU A 31 6.43 -1.07 25.42
C LEU A 31 5.57 -2.07 26.20
N ASP A 32 5.14 -1.73 27.42
CA ASP A 32 4.22 -2.55 28.22
C ASP A 32 2.75 -2.46 27.73
N SER A 33 2.42 -1.42 26.95
CA SER A 33 1.09 -1.22 26.35
C SER A 33 1.22 -0.56 24.97
N PRO A 34 1.81 -1.26 23.98
CA PRO A 34 2.15 -0.67 22.68
C PRO A 34 0.91 -0.33 21.84
N ASP A 35 -0.27 -0.89 22.16
CA ASP A 35 -1.53 -0.65 21.45
C ASP A 35 -1.89 0.84 21.38
N ALA A 36 -1.54 1.62 22.40
CA ALA A 36 -1.77 3.07 22.42
C ALA A 36 -0.99 3.81 21.31
N THR A 37 0.08 3.22 20.81
CA THR A 37 0.95 3.82 19.78
C THR A 37 0.60 3.36 18.37
N VAL A 38 -0.25 2.33 18.22
CA VAL A 38 -0.62 1.75 16.92
C VAL A 38 -1.32 2.76 16.02
N ALA A 39 -2.30 3.50 16.55
CA ALA A 39 -3.09 4.44 15.76
C ALA A 39 -2.23 5.57 15.14
N PRO A 40 -1.36 6.28 15.90
CA PRO A 40 -0.42 7.25 15.33
C PRO A 40 0.52 6.67 14.26
N ILE A 41 1.01 5.44 14.44
CA ILE A 41 1.90 4.78 13.48
C ILE A 41 1.15 4.47 12.17
N ARG A 42 -0.09 3.98 12.26
CA ARG A 42 -0.94 3.73 11.09
C ARG A 42 -1.24 5.03 10.35
N GLU A 43 -1.58 6.11 11.05
CA GLU A 43 -1.83 7.43 10.45
C GLU A 43 -0.60 7.93 9.65
N ALA A 44 0.62 7.65 10.12
CA ALA A 44 1.83 7.95 9.37
C ALA A 44 1.90 7.16 8.04
N GLY A 45 1.44 5.91 8.03
CA GLY A 45 1.30 5.10 6.81
C GLY A 45 0.28 5.67 5.82
N GLU A 46 -0.87 6.13 6.30
CA GLU A 46 -1.93 6.73 5.47
C GLU A 46 -1.42 7.94 4.67
N LYS A 47 -0.52 8.74 5.26
CA LYS A 47 0.08 9.93 4.64
C LYS A 47 0.96 9.64 3.42
N HIS A 48 1.27 8.36 3.16
CA HIS A 48 1.99 7.93 1.97
C HIS A 48 1.07 7.61 0.77
N VAL A 49 -0.25 7.70 0.95
CA VAL A 49 -1.23 7.53 -0.13
C VAL A 49 -1.53 8.89 -0.77
N PHE A 50 -1.15 9.03 -2.04
CA PHE A 50 -1.34 10.26 -2.81
C PHE A 50 -2.40 10.08 -3.92
N PRO A 51 -3.20 11.12 -4.24
CA PRO A 51 -4.17 11.06 -5.35
C PRO A 51 -3.55 10.70 -6.69
N THR A 52 -2.35 11.23 -6.94
CA THR A 52 -1.49 10.91 -8.08
C THR A 52 -0.37 10.02 -7.59
N ARG A 53 -0.35 8.76 -8.07
CA ARG A 53 0.50 7.70 -7.51
C ARG A 53 1.99 8.04 -7.57
N ASP A 54 2.43 8.74 -8.60
CA ASP A 54 3.80 9.15 -8.87
C ASP A 54 4.02 10.66 -8.63
N GLN A 55 3.22 11.29 -7.76
CA GLN A 55 3.32 12.71 -7.43
C GLN A 55 4.75 13.19 -7.08
N PHE A 56 5.57 12.30 -6.53
CA PHE A 56 6.97 12.58 -6.16
C PHE A 56 7.99 11.85 -7.06
N GLY A 57 7.62 11.53 -8.29
CA GLY A 57 8.46 10.87 -9.30
C GLY A 57 8.51 9.34 -9.19
N CYS A 58 8.50 8.79 -7.97
CA CYS A 58 8.42 7.35 -7.74
C CYS A 58 7.18 7.00 -6.89
N PRO A 59 6.33 6.06 -7.35
CA PRO A 59 5.26 5.51 -6.54
C PRO A 59 5.74 4.92 -5.22
N PHE A 60 5.07 5.30 -4.12
CA PHE A 60 5.25 4.60 -2.86
C PHE A 60 4.73 3.16 -2.99
N ARG A 61 5.49 2.20 -2.45
CA ARG A 61 5.15 0.78 -2.38
C ARG A 61 5.47 0.30 -0.97
N ALA A 62 4.65 -0.59 -0.41
CA ALA A 62 4.89 -1.17 0.91
C ALA A 62 6.27 -1.85 1.03
N THR A 63 6.82 -2.38 -0.07
CA THR A 63 8.17 -2.96 -0.11
C THR A 63 9.29 -1.96 0.21
N LEU A 64 9.04 -0.65 0.10
CA LEU A 64 10.01 0.36 0.53
C LEU A 64 10.16 0.36 2.06
N LEU A 65 9.12 -0.04 2.80
CA LEU A 65 9.20 -0.19 4.26
C LEU A 65 9.96 -1.45 4.67
N ASP A 66 10.00 -2.48 3.83
CA ASP A 66 10.87 -3.64 4.08
C ASP A 66 12.35 -3.25 3.93
N GLN A 67 12.68 -2.44 2.92
CA GLN A 67 14.02 -1.86 2.76
C GLN A 67 14.39 -0.93 3.92
N PHE A 68 13.44 -0.09 4.35
CA PHE A 68 13.61 0.78 5.51
C PHE A 68 13.85 -0.04 6.79
N ALA A 69 13.10 -1.12 7.00
CA ALA A 69 13.29 -2.02 8.14
C ALA A 69 14.70 -2.63 8.15
N SER A 70 15.17 -3.14 7.00
CA SER A 70 16.54 -3.66 6.88
C SER A 70 17.58 -2.60 7.24
N ALA A 71 17.48 -1.40 6.65
CA ALA A 71 18.40 -0.31 6.94
C ALA A 71 18.38 0.08 8.43
N MET A 72 17.19 0.15 9.04
CA MET A 72 17.05 0.49 10.45
C MET A 72 17.65 -0.58 11.38
N ILE A 73 17.44 -1.86 11.09
CA ILE A 73 18.05 -2.98 11.84
C ILE A 73 19.57 -2.95 11.73
N GLU A 74 20.13 -2.63 10.56
CA GLU A 74 21.58 -2.44 10.40
C GLU A 74 22.09 -1.30 11.31
N ARG A 75 21.34 -0.20 11.42
CA ARG A 75 21.69 0.89 12.34
C ARG A 75 21.62 0.49 13.81
N THR A 76 20.70 -0.39 14.21
CA THR A 76 20.58 -0.81 15.63
C THR A 76 21.80 -1.61 16.11
N LEU A 77 22.52 -2.27 15.20
CA LEU A 77 23.77 -2.97 15.53
C LEU A 77 24.88 -2.02 16.02
N GLU A 78 24.78 -0.73 15.71
CA GLU A 78 25.73 0.29 16.15
C GLU A 78 25.35 0.94 17.49
N TRP A 79 24.17 0.64 18.03
CA TRP A 79 23.67 1.26 19.26
C TRP A 79 24.15 0.54 20.52
N GLY A 80 24.31 1.30 21.61
CA GLY A 80 24.73 0.79 22.91
C GLY A 80 26.22 0.46 23.01
N GLU A 81 26.67 0.14 24.22
CA GLU A 81 28.04 -0.30 24.46
C GLU A 81 28.25 -1.73 23.95
N LYS A 82 29.46 -2.03 23.43
CA LYS A 82 29.75 -3.36 22.86
C LYS A 82 29.43 -4.52 23.80
N LYS A 83 29.61 -4.31 25.11
CA LYS A 83 29.41 -5.32 26.16
C LYS A 83 27.94 -5.70 26.37
N ASP A 84 27.01 -4.79 26.07
CA ASP A 84 25.58 -4.96 26.30
C ASP A 84 24.83 -5.43 25.03
N ARG A 85 25.54 -5.52 23.90
CA ARG A 85 24.99 -6.02 22.63
C ARG A 85 25.00 -7.53 22.59
N THR A 86 23.89 -8.11 22.97
CA THR A 86 23.62 -9.55 22.88
C THR A 86 22.69 -9.86 21.70
N GLU A 87 22.66 -11.12 21.28
CA GLU A 87 21.68 -11.60 20.30
C GLU A 87 20.24 -11.36 20.78
N ILE A 88 19.98 -11.49 22.08
CA ILE A 88 18.66 -11.28 22.68
C ILE A 88 18.22 -9.82 22.54
N THR A 89 19.10 -8.88 22.94
CA THR A 89 18.81 -7.44 22.82
C THR A 89 18.69 -7.01 21.36
N GLN A 90 19.48 -7.61 20.46
CA GLN A 90 19.38 -7.32 19.03
C GLN A 90 18.05 -7.85 18.46
N MET A 91 17.64 -9.06 18.84
CA MET A 91 16.35 -9.63 18.44
C MET A 91 15.19 -8.75 18.94
N ALA A 92 15.28 -8.16 20.13
CA ALA A 92 14.28 -7.21 20.62
C ALA A 92 14.16 -5.98 19.71
N TRP A 93 15.29 -5.37 19.32
CA TRP A 93 15.29 -4.26 18.36
C TRP A 93 14.71 -4.66 17.00
N THR A 94 15.05 -5.84 16.48
CA THR A 94 14.46 -6.36 15.25
C THR A 94 12.94 -6.45 15.35
N LYS A 95 12.40 -6.96 16.47
CA LYS A 95 10.94 -7.03 16.68
C LYS A 95 10.30 -5.65 16.73
N ILE A 96 10.91 -4.68 17.41
CA ILE A 96 10.40 -3.30 17.47
C ILE A 96 10.35 -2.67 16.07
N VAL A 97 11.44 -2.78 15.30
CA VAL A 97 11.50 -2.20 13.94
C VAL A 97 10.45 -2.85 13.02
N LEU A 98 10.34 -4.19 13.05
CA LEU A 98 9.36 -4.92 12.25
C LEU A 98 7.94 -4.53 12.64
N PHE A 99 7.64 -4.39 13.94
CA PHE A 99 6.34 -3.95 14.42
C PHE A 99 5.97 -2.57 13.85
N VAL A 100 6.85 -1.58 13.99
CA VAL A 100 6.58 -0.22 13.48
C VAL A 100 6.36 -0.24 11.97
N CYS A 101 7.24 -0.90 11.22
CA CYS A 101 7.13 -0.95 9.77
C CYS A 101 5.85 -1.67 9.31
N GLU A 102 5.43 -2.73 10.01
CA GLU A 102 4.18 -3.42 9.72
C GLU A 102 2.96 -2.54 9.97
N GLN A 103 2.92 -1.80 11.09
CA GLN A 103 1.81 -0.87 11.35
C GLN A 103 1.74 0.26 10.31
N ILE A 104 2.88 0.80 9.84
CA ILE A 104 2.89 1.78 8.74
C ILE A 104 2.37 1.14 7.44
N LYS A 105 2.79 -0.10 7.11
CA LYS A 105 2.30 -0.83 5.93
C LYS A 105 0.80 -1.07 5.99
N GLU A 106 0.27 -1.47 7.14
CA GLU A 106 -1.17 -1.68 7.35
C GLU A 106 -1.95 -0.38 7.13
N GLY A 107 -1.54 0.73 7.76
CA GLY A 107 -2.17 2.03 7.57
C GLY A 107 -2.16 2.48 6.11
N PHE A 108 -1.03 2.33 5.41
CA PHE A 108 -0.92 2.60 3.98
C PHE A 108 -1.90 1.74 3.15
N HIS A 109 -1.95 0.43 3.39
CA HIS A 109 -2.82 -0.48 2.65
C HIS A 109 -4.31 -0.22 2.89
N ASP A 110 -4.70 0.06 4.12
CA ASP A 110 -6.09 0.32 4.46
C ASP A 110 -6.58 1.65 3.87
N GLU A 111 -5.73 2.68 3.87
CA GLU A 111 -6.02 3.93 3.18
C GLU A 111 -6.14 3.73 1.66
N MET A 112 -5.24 2.96 1.04
CA MET A 112 -5.36 2.60 -0.38
C MET A 112 -6.69 1.90 -0.69
N LYS A 113 -7.14 0.97 0.15
CA LYS A 113 -8.44 0.30 -0.01
C LYS A 113 -9.58 1.30 0.15
N ARG A 114 -9.50 2.21 1.12
CA ARG A 114 -10.52 3.25 1.38
C ARG A 114 -10.67 4.19 0.19
N GLN A 115 -9.58 4.74 -0.36
CA GLN A 115 -9.63 5.64 -1.51
C GLN A 115 -10.20 4.96 -2.77
N ARG A 116 -9.94 3.66 -2.96
CA ARG A 116 -10.53 2.86 -4.05
C ARG A 116 -12.04 2.68 -3.90
N ARG A 117 -12.55 2.53 -2.67
CA ARG A 117 -14.00 2.39 -2.39
C ARG A 117 -14.75 3.72 -2.54
N VAL A 118 -14.11 4.83 -2.18
CA VAL A 118 -14.72 6.16 -2.23
C VAL A 118 -14.75 6.73 -3.64
N ARG A 119 -13.80 6.37 -4.53
CA ARG A 119 -13.89 6.72 -5.96
C ARG A 119 -15.12 6.03 -6.56
N PRO A 120 -16.20 6.78 -6.93
CA PRO A 120 -17.33 6.18 -7.63
C PRO A 120 -16.83 5.57 -8.94
N ARG A 121 -17.44 4.47 -9.38
CA ARG A 121 -17.30 3.91 -10.74
C ARG A 121 -17.89 4.86 -11.81
N HIS A 122 -17.64 6.17 -11.74
CA HIS A 122 -18.11 7.17 -12.71
C HIS A 122 -17.21 7.22 -13.96
N LEU A 123 -17.00 6.05 -14.57
CA LEU A 123 -16.47 5.89 -15.93
C LEU A 123 -17.09 4.66 -16.61
N GLY A 124 -18.36 4.40 -16.30
CA GLY A 124 -19.22 3.54 -17.09
C GLY A 124 -20.12 4.37 -18.02
N HIS A 125 -19.54 5.23 -18.86
CA HIS A 125 -20.25 5.75 -20.02
C HIS A 125 -19.70 5.02 -21.24
N ARG A 126 -20.36 3.90 -21.60
CA ARG A 126 -20.27 3.31 -22.93
C ARG A 126 -20.73 4.40 -23.91
N SER A 127 -19.80 4.95 -24.67
CA SER A 127 -20.13 5.78 -25.83
C SER A 127 -20.52 4.84 -26.97
N ASP A 128 -21.80 4.46 -27.00
CA ASP A 128 -22.41 3.85 -28.18
C ASP A 128 -22.82 4.96 -29.16
N TYR A 129 -22.06 5.14 -30.24
CA TYR A 129 -22.45 5.79 -31.51
C TYR A 129 -21.25 5.67 -32.47
N THR A 130 -21.27 5.21 -33.71
CA THR A 130 -22.26 4.76 -34.70
C THR A 130 -21.45 4.29 -35.91
N SER A 131 -21.93 3.30 -36.69
CA SER A 131 -21.86 3.41 -38.15
C SER A 131 -22.91 2.53 -38.80
N LEU A 132 -23.90 3.18 -39.42
CA LEU A 132 -24.91 2.62 -40.30
C LEU A 132 -24.36 2.59 -41.74
N SER A 133 -24.46 1.45 -42.40
CA SER A 133 -24.59 1.28 -43.86
C SER A 133 -24.95 -0.18 -44.12
N GLU A 134 -26.24 -0.50 -44.26
CA GLU A 134 -27.03 -0.54 -45.50
C GLU A 134 -27.08 -1.94 -46.14
N VAL A 135 -28.24 -2.57 -45.91
CA VAL A 135 -29.14 -3.36 -46.78
C VAL A 135 -28.61 -4.50 -47.69
N ALA A 136 -29.32 -5.64 -47.55
CA ALA A 136 -29.70 -6.69 -48.54
C ALA A 136 -29.49 -8.08 -47.90
N SER A 137 -30.39 -9.08 -47.86
CA SER A 137 -31.71 -9.33 -48.45
C SER A 137 -32.38 -10.48 -47.67
N HIS A 138 -33.71 -10.63 -47.85
CA HIS A 138 -34.63 -11.69 -47.41
C HIS A 138 -34.02 -13.14 -47.37
N SER A 139 -34.39 -14.08 -46.49
CA SER A 139 -35.75 -14.68 -46.39
C SER A 139 -35.90 -15.87 -45.39
N VAL A 140 -37.11 -16.03 -44.82
CA VAL A 140 -37.88 -17.24 -44.35
C VAL A 140 -37.66 -17.84 -42.92
N PRO A 141 -38.73 -18.27 -42.18
CA PRO A 141 -38.73 -18.42 -40.72
C PRO A 141 -38.68 -19.85 -40.13
N ARG A 142 -38.10 -19.90 -38.93
CA ARG A 142 -38.32 -20.73 -37.72
C ARG A 142 -39.00 -22.12 -37.85
N THR A 143 -38.25 -23.15 -37.47
CA THR A 143 -38.76 -24.43 -36.91
C THR A 143 -37.93 -24.83 -35.68
N THR A 144 -38.60 -25.09 -34.55
CA THR A 144 -38.07 -25.80 -33.36
C THR A 144 -38.68 -27.21 -33.37
N PRO A 145 -38.05 -28.29 -32.86
CA PRO A 145 -37.57 -28.48 -31.46
C PRO A 145 -36.17 -29.17 -31.43
N GLU A 146 -35.48 -29.58 -30.37
CA GLU A 146 -35.84 -30.15 -29.07
C GLU A 146 -34.57 -30.17 -28.17
N ILE A 147 -34.76 -30.14 -26.85
CA ILE A 147 -33.70 -30.16 -25.84
C ILE A 147 -33.15 -31.58 -25.67
N LYS A 148 -31.82 -31.76 -25.68
CA LYS A 148 -31.14 -32.86 -24.96
C LYS A 148 -29.90 -32.38 -24.23
N ARG A 149 -30.00 -32.33 -22.90
CA ARG A 149 -28.86 -32.34 -21.97
C ARG A 149 -28.20 -33.72 -22.05
N PHE A 150 -26.89 -33.79 -22.11
CA PHE A 150 -26.14 -34.99 -21.70
C PHE A 150 -24.90 -34.62 -20.89
N ASN A 151 -24.71 -35.43 -19.86
CA ASN A 151 -23.80 -35.27 -18.73
C ASN A 151 -22.33 -35.54 -19.09
N THR A 152 -21.47 -34.93 -18.29
CA THR A 152 -20.06 -35.25 -18.05
C THR A 152 -19.84 -36.75 -17.80
N VAL A 153 -18.72 -37.26 -18.31
CA VAL A 153 -18.06 -38.46 -17.77
C VAL A 153 -16.56 -38.23 -17.82
N ASP A 154 -15.96 -38.29 -16.64
CA ASP A 154 -14.52 -38.36 -16.40
C ASP A 154 -13.92 -39.58 -17.11
N ASN A 155 -12.69 -39.45 -17.62
CA ASN A 155 -11.86 -40.60 -17.96
C ASN A 155 -10.45 -40.35 -17.45
N LEU A 156 -10.10 -41.18 -16.46
CA LEU A 156 -8.82 -41.69 -15.97
C LEU A 156 -7.53 -41.07 -16.53
#